data_AF-A0A4R3ADT6-F1
#
_entry.id   AF-A0A4R3ADT6-F1
#
_cell.length_a   1.000
_cell.length_b   1.000
_cell.length_c   1.000
_cell.angle_alpha   90.00
_cell.angle_beta   90.00
_cell.angle_gamma   90.00
#
_symmetry.space_group_name_H-M   'P 1'
#
loop_
_entity.id
_entity.type
_entity.pdbx_description
1 polymer ?
#
loop_
_entity_poly.entity_id
_entity_poly.type
_entity_poly.pdbx_seq_one_letter_code
_entity_poly.pdbx_strand_id
1 'polypeptide(L)'
;MIISYLDILTFRDFVLNEIKHTHSNSEKRRLGKEIDKLLGSRDLVLGKTFYLVIKLLNLNIDTVCFTLFPKQSSSGLNLFPESNNKIYNFISTYIGDLKLLSKATGIEYNRLTKLFNGEYKNAYPEDVNGLAIAFNLKPSQLFEYFYGDGERPIIELPKPDHVSEGSK
;
A
#
# COMPACT_ATOMS: atom_id res chain seq x y z
N MET A 1 -8.45 15.93 4.72
CA MET A 1 -7.16 15.56 5.35
C MET A 1 -6.16 15.46 4.22
N ILE A 2 -5.02 16.17 4.28
CA ILE A 2 -3.98 16.03 3.25
C ILE A 2 -3.14 14.81 3.64
N ILE A 3 -3.03 13.82 2.76
CA ILE A 3 -2.05 12.74 2.93
C ILE A 3 -0.69 13.32 2.56
N SER A 4 0.24 13.37 3.52
CA SER A 4 1.66 13.52 3.21
C SER A 4 2.18 12.14 2.83
N TYR A 5 2.73 12.01 1.63
CA TYR A 5 3.43 10.79 1.22
C TYR A 5 4.81 10.72 1.88
N LEU A 6 5.29 9.50 2.09
CA LEU A 6 6.55 9.19 2.73
C LEU A 6 7.72 9.72 1.91
N ASP A 7 8.39 10.71 2.46
CA ASP A 7 9.61 11.24 1.89
C ASP A 7 10.81 10.31 2.16
N ILE A 8 11.82 10.45 1.32
CA ILE A 8 13.03 9.65 1.35
C ILE A 8 13.84 9.82 2.64
N LEU A 9 13.82 10.99 3.29
CA LEU A 9 14.60 11.25 4.50
C LEU A 9 13.94 10.58 5.71
N THR A 10 12.64 10.78 5.90
CA THR A 10 11.85 10.11 6.95
C THR A 10 11.98 8.59 6.85
N PHE A 11 11.86 8.02 5.64
CA PHE A 11 12.01 6.58 5.48
C PHE A 11 13.44 6.09 5.71
N ARG A 12 14.44 6.85 5.25
CA ARG A 12 15.86 6.53 5.46
C ARG A 12 16.21 6.55 6.94
N ASP A 13 15.75 7.55 7.69
CA ASP A 13 15.99 7.62 9.13
C ASP A 13 15.32 6.48 9.89
N PHE A 14 14.09 6.10 9.51
CA PHE A 14 13.42 4.91 10.03
C PHE A 14 14.27 3.64 9.82
N VAL A 15 14.66 3.31 8.58
CA VAL A 15 15.41 2.08 8.31
C VAL A 15 16.85 2.11 8.84
N LEU A 16 17.48 3.29 8.92
CA LEU A 16 18.78 3.46 9.57
C LEU A 16 18.68 3.26 11.09
N ASN A 17 17.54 3.54 11.73
CA ASN A 17 17.31 3.21 13.13
C ASN A 17 17.08 1.71 13.32
N GLU A 18 16.28 1.05 12.48
CA GLU A 18 16.08 -0.41 12.52
C GLU A 18 17.42 -1.17 12.45
N ILE A 19 18.33 -0.82 11.52
CA ILE A 19 19.64 -1.50 11.42
C ILE A 19 20.62 -1.16 12.57
N LYS A 20 20.47 0.00 13.25
CA LYS A 20 21.38 0.43 14.34
C LYS A 20 21.36 -0.56 15.50
N HIS A 21 20.20 -1.11 15.84
CA HIS A 21 20.00 -1.95 17.01
C HIS A 21 20.17 -3.45 16.75
N THR A 22 20.18 -3.87 15.48
CA THR A 22 20.02 -5.28 15.08
C THR A 22 21.24 -5.90 14.40
N HIS A 23 22.16 -5.09 13.85
CA HIS A 23 23.25 -5.58 12.99
C HIS A 23 24.67 -5.25 13.47
N SER A 24 25.67 -5.90 12.88
CA SER A 24 27.10 -5.59 13.10
C SER A 24 27.53 -4.30 12.35
N ASN A 25 28.66 -3.69 12.74
CA ASN A 25 29.10 -2.42 12.12
C ASN A 25 29.53 -2.55 10.64
N SER A 26 30.07 -3.70 10.23
CA SER A 26 30.36 -4.01 8.82
C SER A 26 29.07 -4.15 8.01
N GLU A 27 28.07 -4.81 8.60
CA GLU A 27 26.79 -5.09 7.98
C GLU A 27 25.89 -3.85 7.87
N LYS A 28 25.86 -2.99 8.89
CA LYS A 28 25.23 -1.65 8.81
C LYS A 28 25.75 -0.85 7.63
N ARG A 29 27.07 -0.88 7.38
CA ARG A 29 27.70 -0.20 6.22
C ARG A 29 27.34 -0.84 4.88
N ARG A 30 27.15 -2.18 4.84
CA ARG A 30 26.69 -2.89 3.64
C ARG A 30 25.23 -2.54 3.34
N LEU A 31 24.33 -2.76 4.31
CA LEU A 31 22.90 -2.49 4.20
C LEU A 31 22.63 -1.01 3.90
N GLY A 32 23.30 -0.08 4.57
CA GLY A 32 23.13 1.36 4.30
C GLY A 32 23.41 1.73 2.83
N LYS A 33 24.48 1.21 2.23
CA LYS A 33 24.78 1.42 0.79
C LYS A 33 23.74 0.79 -0.14
N GLU A 34 23.20 -0.35 0.25
CA GLU A 34 22.20 -1.08 -0.53
C GLU A 34 20.83 -0.39 -0.47
N ILE A 35 20.44 0.10 0.71
CA ILE A 35 19.28 0.97 0.94
C ILE A 35 19.41 2.26 0.13
N ASP A 36 20.54 2.98 0.24
CA ASP A 36 20.76 4.22 -0.50
C ASP A 36 20.63 4.02 -2.03
N LYS A 37 21.10 2.87 -2.53
CA LYS A 37 20.93 2.48 -3.95
C LYS A 37 19.48 2.19 -4.33
N LEU A 38 18.68 1.58 -3.44
CA LEU A 38 17.26 1.30 -3.66
C LEU A 38 16.38 2.56 -3.58
N LEU A 39 16.70 3.47 -2.66
CA LEU A 39 16.02 4.76 -2.49
C LEU A 39 16.32 5.71 -3.66
N GLY A 40 17.57 5.77 -4.10
CA GLY A 40 17.99 6.62 -5.21
C GLY A 40 17.92 8.11 -4.85
N SER A 41 17.51 8.94 -5.81
CA SER A 41 17.51 10.41 -5.71
C SER A 41 16.11 11.03 -5.82
N ARG A 42 15.06 10.30 -5.43
CA ARG A 42 13.67 10.79 -5.48
C ARG A 42 13.26 11.34 -4.12
N ASP A 43 12.50 12.42 -4.11
CA ASP A 43 12.00 13.01 -2.86
C ASP A 43 10.99 12.09 -2.14
N LEU A 44 10.18 11.35 -2.91
CA LEU A 44 9.14 10.45 -2.39
C LEU A 44 9.46 8.99 -2.66
N VAL A 45 9.17 8.14 -1.68
CA VAL A 45 9.39 6.69 -1.72
C VAL A 45 8.28 6.02 -2.54
N LEU A 46 8.64 5.24 -3.56
CA LEU A 46 7.67 4.40 -4.28
C LEU A 46 7.36 3.11 -3.50
N GLY A 47 6.13 2.60 -3.62
CA GLY A 47 5.71 1.34 -2.99
C GLY A 47 6.62 0.16 -3.31
N LYS A 48 7.13 0.06 -4.54
CA LYS A 48 8.13 -0.95 -4.91
C LYS A 48 9.47 -0.78 -4.17
N THR A 49 9.95 0.45 -4.04
CA THR A 49 11.20 0.76 -3.32
C THR A 49 11.05 0.46 -1.84
N PHE A 50 9.95 0.89 -1.23
CA PHE A 50 9.58 0.57 0.15
C PHE A 50 9.58 -0.95 0.36
N TYR A 51 8.83 -1.70 -0.45
CA TYR A 51 8.75 -3.16 -0.37
C TYR A 51 10.14 -3.82 -0.43
N LEU A 52 10.97 -3.45 -1.40
CA LEU A 52 12.31 -4.03 -1.54
C LEU A 52 13.21 -3.74 -0.33
N VAL A 53 13.15 -2.54 0.24
CA VAL A 53 13.92 -2.18 1.45
C VAL A 53 13.41 -2.94 2.68
N ILE A 54 12.10 -3.08 2.86
CA ILE A 54 11.51 -3.82 3.99
C ILE A 54 11.83 -5.32 3.90
N LYS A 55 11.82 -5.90 2.69
CA LYS A 55 12.22 -7.30 2.46
C LYS A 55 13.73 -7.51 2.64
N LEU A 56 14.57 -6.58 2.18
CA LEU A 56 16.03 -6.62 2.39
C LEU A 56 16.40 -6.68 3.88
N LEU A 57 15.64 -5.98 4.72
CA LEU A 57 15.82 -5.96 6.17
C LEU A 57 15.03 -7.05 6.93
N ASN A 58 14.29 -7.90 6.21
CA ASN A 58 13.40 -8.92 6.76
C ASN A 58 12.41 -8.39 7.82
N LEU A 59 11.93 -7.14 7.63
CA LEU A 59 11.00 -6.48 8.53
C LEU A 59 9.55 -6.87 8.21
N ASN A 60 8.69 -6.85 9.23
CA ASN A 60 7.26 -7.16 9.07
C ASN A 60 6.52 -5.98 8.41
N ILE A 61 6.06 -6.14 7.17
CA ILE A 61 5.39 -5.10 6.38
C ILE A 61 4.19 -4.50 7.13
N ASP A 62 3.34 -5.33 7.74
CA ASP A 62 2.12 -4.87 8.41
C ASP A 62 2.45 -3.96 9.61
N THR A 63 3.49 -4.31 10.36
CA THR A 63 3.99 -3.54 11.51
C THR A 63 4.61 -2.22 11.06
N VAL A 64 5.45 -2.24 10.02
CA VAL A 64 6.06 -1.02 9.46
C VAL A 64 4.97 -0.07 8.93
N CYS A 65 3.97 -0.60 8.24
CA CYS A 65 2.82 0.16 7.77
C CYS A 65 2.01 0.77 8.92
N PHE A 66 1.79 0.03 10.01
CA PHE A 66 1.13 0.57 11.21
C PHE A 66 1.95 1.71 11.86
N THR A 67 3.27 1.55 11.95
CA THR A 67 4.19 2.56 12.52
C THR A 67 4.25 3.84 11.68
N LEU A 68 4.34 3.72 10.35
CA LEU A 68 4.50 4.87 9.46
C LEU A 68 3.17 5.52 9.03
N PHE A 69 2.07 4.76 8.98
CA PHE A 69 0.78 5.23 8.45
C PHE A 69 -0.41 5.12 9.45
N PRO A 70 -0.27 5.54 10.73
CA PRO A 70 -1.22 5.24 11.81
C PRO A 70 -2.60 5.93 11.73
N LYS A 71 -2.94 6.61 10.63
CA LYS A 71 -4.15 7.46 10.50
C LYS A 71 -5.00 7.23 9.24
N GLN A 72 -4.87 6.09 8.58
CA GLN A 72 -5.77 5.76 7.45
C GLN A 72 -7.06 5.11 7.95
N SER A 73 -8.12 5.91 8.05
CA SER A 73 -9.48 5.43 8.35
C SER A 73 -10.18 4.98 7.06
N SER A 74 -10.71 3.75 7.04
CA SER A 74 -11.51 3.24 5.92
C SER A 74 -12.90 2.75 6.36
N SER A 75 -13.78 2.62 5.38
CA SER A 75 -15.05 1.89 5.45
C SER A 75 -15.17 1.06 4.17
N GLY A 76 -15.62 -0.20 4.30
CA GLY A 76 -15.53 -1.23 3.24
C GLY A 76 -16.31 -0.95 1.94
N LEU A 77 -15.98 -1.70 0.89
CA LEU A 77 -16.38 -1.45 -0.51
C LEU A 77 -16.59 -2.72 -1.35
N ASN A 78 -17.49 -2.63 -2.35
CA ASN A 78 -17.89 -3.69 -3.30
C ASN A 78 -17.97 -3.14 -4.76
N LEU A 79 -17.75 -4.00 -5.80
CA LEU A 79 -18.21 -3.99 -7.24
C LEU A 79 -17.18 -4.66 -8.22
N PHE A 80 -17.04 -4.33 -9.53
CA PHE A 80 -16.30 -5.05 -10.65
C PHE A 80 -16.20 -4.19 -11.96
N PRO A 81 -15.49 -4.51 -13.11
CA PRO A 81 -14.25 -5.29 -13.49
C PRO A 81 -13.30 -4.52 -14.49
N GLU A 82 -12.48 -5.11 -15.42
CA GLU A 82 -11.08 -5.65 -15.32
C GLU A 82 -10.20 -5.34 -16.59
N SER A 83 -8.85 -5.23 -16.48
CA SER A 83 -7.85 -4.88 -17.55
C SER A 83 -6.36 -5.02 -17.11
N ASN A 84 -5.42 -5.12 -18.04
CA ASN A 84 -4.10 -5.77 -17.88
C ASN A 84 -3.02 -5.22 -16.89
N ASN A 85 -3.27 -4.23 -16.03
CA ASN A 85 -2.29 -3.78 -15.01
C ASN A 85 -2.62 -4.41 -13.63
N LYS A 86 -1.67 -5.00 -12.86
CA LYS A 86 -1.96 -5.58 -11.53
C LYS A 86 -2.72 -4.64 -10.58
N ILE A 87 -2.34 -3.36 -10.54
CA ILE A 87 -3.00 -2.34 -9.69
C ILE A 87 -4.41 -2.06 -10.21
N TYR A 88 -4.57 -1.90 -11.53
CA TYR A 88 -5.90 -1.73 -12.12
C TYR A 88 -6.78 -2.96 -11.92
N ASN A 89 -6.31 -4.16 -12.25
CA ASN A 89 -7.02 -5.42 -12.08
C ASN A 89 -7.54 -5.52 -10.65
N PHE A 90 -6.72 -5.19 -9.65
CA PHE A 90 -7.21 -5.13 -8.28
C PHE A 90 -8.32 -4.08 -8.11
N ILE A 91 -8.08 -2.80 -8.42
CA ILE A 91 -9.02 -1.69 -8.18
C ILE A 91 -10.35 -1.87 -8.95
N SER A 92 -10.28 -2.27 -10.22
CA SER A 92 -11.41 -2.44 -11.12
C SER A 92 -12.30 -3.63 -10.78
N THR A 93 -11.75 -4.70 -10.21
CA THR A 93 -12.54 -5.85 -9.74
C THR A 93 -13.39 -5.55 -8.53
N TYR A 94 -13.35 -4.34 -7.94
CA TYR A 94 -14.05 -4.05 -6.69
C TYR A 94 -14.83 -2.72 -6.64
N ILE A 95 -15.06 -2.03 -7.78
CA ILE A 95 -15.55 -0.63 -7.77
C ILE A 95 -16.51 -0.27 -8.90
N GLY A 96 -17.64 0.38 -8.53
CA GLY A 96 -18.49 1.17 -9.42
C GLY A 96 -18.39 2.69 -9.23
N ASP A 97 -17.79 3.18 -8.14
CA ASP A 97 -17.55 4.61 -7.89
C ASP A 97 -16.15 4.89 -7.29
N LEU A 98 -15.28 5.51 -8.10
CA LEU A 98 -13.93 5.94 -7.68
C LEU A 98 -13.93 7.02 -6.60
N LYS A 99 -15.01 7.81 -6.44
CA LYS A 99 -15.12 8.81 -5.35
C LYS A 99 -15.26 8.12 -4.00
N LEU A 100 -16.02 7.03 -3.94
CA LEU A 100 -16.20 6.27 -2.71
C LEU A 100 -14.90 5.55 -2.33
N LEU A 101 -14.15 4.99 -3.29
CA LEU A 101 -12.81 4.45 -3.00
C LEU A 101 -11.82 5.55 -2.59
N SER A 102 -11.82 6.73 -3.23
CA SER A 102 -10.96 7.85 -2.81
C SER A 102 -11.21 8.23 -1.34
N LYS A 103 -12.48 8.26 -0.92
CA LYS A 103 -12.85 8.49 0.48
C LYS A 103 -12.43 7.34 1.41
N ALA A 104 -12.60 6.08 1.00
CA ALA A 104 -12.30 4.91 1.82
C ALA A 104 -10.79 4.63 1.98
N THR A 105 -9.99 4.88 0.94
CA THR A 105 -8.53 4.67 0.94
C THR A 105 -7.76 5.89 1.43
N GLY A 106 -8.40 7.07 1.43
CA GLY A 106 -7.76 8.37 1.63
C GLY A 106 -6.97 8.89 0.42
N ILE A 107 -6.78 8.08 -0.63
CA ILE A 107 -6.03 8.45 -1.84
C ILE A 107 -6.78 9.57 -2.56
N GLU A 108 -6.07 10.62 -2.97
CA GLU A 108 -6.66 11.72 -3.74
C GLU A 108 -7.33 11.22 -5.03
N TYR A 109 -8.57 11.65 -5.28
CA TYR A 109 -9.37 11.18 -6.42
C TYR A 109 -8.64 11.27 -7.78
N ASN A 110 -7.93 12.37 -8.02
CA ASN A 110 -7.14 12.55 -9.25
C ASN A 110 -5.99 11.53 -9.36
N ARG A 111 -5.30 11.25 -8.24
CA ARG A 111 -4.24 10.23 -8.20
C ARG A 111 -4.81 8.83 -8.39
N LEU A 112 -5.91 8.53 -7.72
CA LEU A 112 -6.59 7.25 -7.83
C LEU A 112 -7.10 6.99 -9.26
N THR A 113 -7.65 8.01 -9.91
CA THR A 113 -8.05 7.96 -11.33
C THR A 113 -6.86 7.61 -12.24
N LYS A 114 -5.67 8.16 -11.96
CA LYS A 114 -4.44 7.85 -12.74
C LYS A 114 -3.86 6.46 -12.44
N LEU A 115 -3.98 5.98 -11.21
CA LEU A 115 -3.65 4.58 -10.84
C LEU A 115 -4.61 3.60 -11.54
N PHE A 116 -5.89 3.94 -11.60
CA PHE A 116 -6.90 3.21 -12.35
C PHE A 116 -6.58 3.20 -13.85
N ASN A 117 -6.47 4.36 -14.50
CA ASN A 117 -6.15 4.45 -15.93
C ASN A 117 -4.79 3.82 -16.34
N GLY A 118 -3.98 3.34 -15.39
CA GLY A 118 -2.67 2.73 -15.63
C GLY A 118 -1.58 3.75 -15.98
N GLU A 119 -1.89 5.05 -15.92
CA GLU A 119 -0.94 6.16 -16.10
C GLU A 119 0.21 6.08 -15.07
N TYR A 120 -0.08 5.58 -13.87
CA TYR A 120 0.92 5.31 -12.84
C TYR A 120 1.21 3.81 -12.69
N LYS A 121 2.43 3.41 -13.08
CA LYS A 121 2.95 2.04 -12.97
C LYS A 121 3.33 1.60 -11.55
N ASN A 122 3.43 2.54 -10.61
CA ASN A 122 3.74 2.26 -9.20
C ASN A 122 2.90 3.19 -8.32
N ALA A 123 2.35 2.63 -7.26
CA ALA A 123 1.71 3.38 -6.19
C ALA A 123 2.74 3.82 -5.14
N TYR A 124 2.38 4.77 -4.27
CA TYR A 124 3.14 5.08 -3.05
C TYR A 124 2.77 4.07 -1.94
N PRO A 125 3.61 3.90 -0.89
CA PRO A 125 3.31 2.99 0.21
C PRO A 125 1.95 3.24 0.86
N GLU A 126 1.57 4.52 1.02
CA GLU A 126 0.30 4.98 1.56
C GLU A 126 -0.89 4.53 0.70
N ASP A 127 -0.74 4.53 -0.62
CA ASP A 127 -1.80 4.10 -1.53
C ASP A 127 -2.06 2.60 -1.35
N VAL A 128 -0.99 1.80 -1.25
CA VAL A 128 -1.09 0.33 -1.10
C VAL A 128 -1.65 -0.03 0.27
N ASN A 129 -1.22 0.69 1.32
CA ASN A 129 -1.79 0.56 2.66
C ASN A 129 -3.27 0.98 2.69
N GLY A 130 -3.62 2.09 2.05
CA GLY A 130 -4.99 2.61 2.01
C GLY A 130 -5.93 1.67 1.26
N LEU A 131 -5.48 1.09 0.14
CA LEU A 131 -6.15 0.00 -0.55
C LEU A 131 -6.34 -1.21 0.36
N ALA A 132 -5.29 -1.66 1.07
CA ALA A 132 -5.38 -2.81 1.96
C ALA A 132 -6.43 -2.62 3.06
N ILE A 133 -6.39 -1.49 3.77
CA ILE A 133 -7.33 -1.20 4.85
C ILE A 133 -8.75 -0.98 4.30
N ALA A 134 -8.93 -0.38 3.12
CA ALA A 134 -10.26 -0.22 2.49
C ALA A 134 -10.90 -1.56 2.06
N PHE A 135 -10.08 -2.56 1.75
CA PHE A 135 -10.51 -3.89 1.33
C PHE A 135 -10.42 -4.95 2.43
N ASN A 136 -10.18 -4.55 3.69
CA ASN A 136 -10.03 -5.45 4.84
C ASN A 136 -8.93 -6.53 4.65
N LEU A 137 -7.85 -6.15 3.97
CA LEU A 137 -6.67 -6.96 3.71
C LEU A 137 -5.49 -6.49 4.57
N LYS A 138 -4.52 -7.38 4.80
CA LYS A 138 -3.22 -6.98 5.36
C LYS A 138 -2.40 -6.24 4.31
N PRO A 139 -1.70 -5.15 4.67
CA PRO A 139 -0.76 -4.47 3.76
C PRO A 139 0.21 -5.44 3.10
N SER A 140 0.77 -6.39 3.85
CA SER A 140 1.66 -7.45 3.37
C SER A 140 1.10 -8.20 2.15
N GLN A 141 -0.19 -8.59 2.16
CA GLN A 141 -0.81 -9.30 1.05
C GLN A 141 -0.81 -8.48 -0.25
N LEU A 142 -1.06 -7.17 -0.17
CA LEU A 142 -1.09 -6.29 -1.33
C LEU A 142 0.31 -5.85 -1.81
N PHE A 143 1.25 -5.65 -0.89
CA PHE A 143 2.65 -5.40 -1.27
C PHE A 143 3.28 -6.62 -1.96
N GLU A 144 3.06 -7.83 -1.43
CA GLU A 144 3.49 -9.08 -2.06
C GLU A 144 2.81 -9.30 -3.42
N TYR A 145 1.51 -9.04 -3.54
CA TYR A 145 0.80 -9.15 -4.82
C TYR A 145 1.29 -8.15 -5.87
N PHE A 146 1.47 -6.87 -5.51
CA PHE A 146 1.86 -5.83 -6.47
C PHE A 146 3.35 -5.87 -6.87
N TYR A 147 4.25 -6.17 -5.92
CA TYR A 147 5.70 -5.99 -6.13
C TYR A 147 6.55 -7.23 -5.86
N GLY A 148 5.98 -8.28 -5.27
CA GLY A 148 6.58 -9.60 -5.15
C GLY A 148 5.86 -10.64 -6.00
N ASP A 149 5.96 -11.89 -5.55
CA ASP A 149 5.37 -13.07 -6.18
C ASP A 149 4.10 -13.54 -5.43
N GLY A 150 3.49 -12.66 -4.64
CA GLY A 150 2.27 -12.96 -3.89
C GLY A 150 1.07 -13.23 -4.80
N GLU A 151 0.23 -14.18 -4.38
CA GLU A 151 -1.04 -14.44 -5.04
C GLU A 151 -1.99 -13.25 -4.94
N ARG A 152 -2.96 -13.20 -5.85
CA ARG A 152 -4.03 -12.21 -5.80
C ARG A 152 -4.86 -12.41 -4.52
N PRO A 153 -4.96 -11.43 -3.62
CA PRO A 153 -5.75 -11.59 -2.40
C PRO A 153 -7.23 -11.76 -2.74
N ILE A 154 -7.85 -12.77 -2.13
CA ILE A 154 -9.30 -12.96 -2.13
C ILE A 154 -9.90 -11.98 -1.12
N ILE A 155 -10.83 -11.15 -1.57
CA ILE A 155 -11.62 -10.28 -0.68
C ILE A 155 -12.92 -10.99 -0.37
N GLU A 156 -13.14 -11.30 0.91
CA GLU A 156 -14.45 -11.70 1.41
C GLU A 156 -15.33 -10.45 1.49
N LEU A 157 -16.04 -10.15 0.39
CA LEU A 157 -17.07 -9.12 0.41
C LEU A 157 -18.15 -9.52 1.43
N PRO A 158 -18.58 -8.63 2.35
CA PRO A 158 -19.69 -8.94 3.23
C PRO A 158 -20.90 -9.28 2.37
N LYS A 159 -21.51 -10.45 2.63
CA LYS A 159 -22.78 -10.81 2.00
C LYS A 159 -23.75 -9.66 2.25
N PRO A 160 -24.54 -9.22 1.25
CA PRO A 160 -25.55 -8.21 1.51
C PRO A 160 -26.46 -8.74 2.62
N ASP A 161 -26.52 -8.01 3.74
CA ASP A 161 -27.51 -8.29 4.77
C ASP A 161 -28.86 -8.36 4.08
N HIS A 162 -29.63 -9.41 4.37
CA HIS A 162 -30.99 -9.50 3.88
C HIS A 162 -31.71 -8.25 4.34
N VAL A 163 -32.02 -7.36 3.39
CA VAL A 163 -32.89 -6.22 3.63
C VAL A 163 -34.18 -6.81 4.13
N SER A 164 -34.42 -6.67 5.43
CA SER A 164 -35.66 -7.12 6.05
C SER A 164 -36.76 -6.29 5.44
N GLU A 165 -37.43 -6.83 4.41
CA GLU A 165 -38.69 -6.33 3.90
C GLU A 165 -39.74 -6.47 5.01
N GLY A 166 -39.71 -5.49 5.91
CA GLY A 166 -40.64 -5.29 7.01
C GLY A 166 -42.03 -5.03 6.46
N SER A 167 -42.67 -6.10 6.01
CA SER A 167 -44.04 -6.10 5.51
C SER A 167 -45.01 -5.88 6.66
N LYS A 168 -45.50 -4.64 6.82
CA LYS A 168 -46.93 -4.26 6.95
C LYS A 168 -47.10 -2.83 7.45
#